data_AF-A0A957STK4-F1
#
_entry.id   AF-A0A957STK4-F1
#
_cell.length_a   1.000
_cell.length_b   1.000
_cell.length_c   1.000
_cell.angle_alpha   90.00
_cell.angle_beta   90.00
_cell.angle_gamma   90.00
#
_symmetry.space_group_name_H-M   'P 1'
#
loop_
_entity.id
_entity.type
_entity.pdbx_description
1 polymer ?
#
loop_
_entity_poly.entity_id
_entity_poly.type
_entity_poly.pdbx_seq_one_letter_code
_entity_poly.pdbx_strand_id
1 'polypeptide(L)'
;MTQPLELRHSQVGPWPMNTYALFCPNTGQSVLFDPGADPDTLTEMLAGSRPIAILLTHTHGDHVGALEEMRQRLNVPIVAHANAQAKGFAIDQTLTDGDTFAVGHHALRVAYAP
;
A
#
# COMPACT_ATOMS: atom_id res chain seq x y z
N MET A 1 -24.72 4.49 -7.96
CA MET A 1 -23.72 3.78 -8.78
C MET A 1 -22.38 3.93 -8.10
N THR A 2 -21.62 2.84 -7.95
CA THR A 2 -20.27 2.87 -7.36
C THR A 2 -19.31 3.50 -8.37
N GLN A 3 -18.59 4.55 -7.97
CA GLN A 3 -17.57 5.18 -8.82
C GLN A 3 -16.33 4.29 -8.85
N PRO A 4 -15.58 4.25 -9.98
CA PRO A 4 -14.36 3.46 -10.05
C PRO A 4 -13.30 3.94 -9.04
N LEU A 5 -12.38 3.05 -8.69
CA LEU A 5 -11.17 3.43 -7.94
C LEU A 5 -10.31 4.37 -8.78
N GLU A 6 -9.72 5.35 -8.11
CA GLU A 6 -8.70 6.23 -8.67
C GLU A 6 -7.31 5.65 -8.34
N LEU A 7 -6.47 5.51 -9.36
CA LEU A 7 -5.08 5.11 -9.21
C LEU A 7 -4.17 6.33 -9.31
N ARG A 8 -3.38 6.56 -8.26
CA ARG A 8 -2.28 7.53 -8.25
C ARG A 8 -0.97 6.77 -8.25
N HIS A 9 0.04 7.31 -8.91
CA HIS A 9 1.38 6.70 -8.95
C HIS A 9 2.45 7.78 -8.88
N SER A 10 3.62 7.41 -8.37
CA SER A 10 4.84 8.21 -8.44
C SER A 10 6.05 7.31 -8.60
N GLN A 11 7.16 7.89 -9.03
CA GLN A 11 8.48 7.26 -8.95
C GLN A 11 9.22 7.83 -7.75
N VAL A 12 9.82 6.96 -6.95
CA VAL A 12 10.52 7.33 -5.72
C VAL A 12 11.90 6.71 -5.64
N GLY A 13 12.80 7.39 -4.94
CA GLY A 13 14.14 6.91 -4.63
C GLY A 13 15.15 7.09 -5.78
N PRO A 14 16.44 6.81 -5.51
CA PRO A 14 17.50 6.97 -6.50
C PRO A 14 17.45 5.92 -7.63
N TRP A 15 16.78 4.79 -7.37
CA TRP A 15 16.39 3.82 -8.39
C TRP A 15 14.92 4.07 -8.69
N PRO A 16 14.54 4.40 -9.94
CA PRO A 16 13.18 4.83 -10.26
C PRO A 16 12.20 3.67 -10.07
N MET A 17 11.64 3.57 -8.87
CA MET A 17 10.70 2.54 -8.49
C MET A 17 9.30 3.14 -8.39
N ASN A 18 8.33 2.42 -8.95
CA ASN A 18 6.94 2.86 -8.94
C ASN A 18 6.26 2.47 -7.63
N THR A 19 5.66 3.46 -7.00
CA THR A 19 4.72 3.28 -5.88
C THR A 19 3.33 3.71 -6.33
N TYR A 20 2.31 3.10 -5.73
CA TYR A 20 0.92 3.30 -6.13
C TYR A 20 0.04 3.59 -4.93
N ALA A 21 -0.99 4.40 -5.12
CA ALA A 21 -2.08 4.54 -4.17
C ALA A 21 -3.41 4.30 -4.89
N LEU A 22 -4.28 3.48 -4.29
CA LEU A 22 -5.66 3.31 -4.74
C LEU A 22 -6.59 4.08 -3.82
N PHE A 23 -7.46 4.89 -4.41
CA PHE A 23 -8.43 5.72 -3.70
C PHE A 23 -9.86 5.33 -4.09
N CYS A 24 -10.76 5.27 -3.11
CA CYS A 24 -12.18 5.10 -3.33
C CYS A 24 -12.92 6.44 -3.17
N PRO A 25 -13.32 7.10 -4.28
CA PRO A 25 -13.99 8.40 -4.24
C PRO A 25 -15.27 8.43 -3.41
N ASN A 26 -16.01 7.32 -3.35
CA ASN A 26 -17.25 7.25 -2.59
C ASN A 26 -17.05 7.31 -1.07
N THR A 27 -15.90 6.84 -0.56
CA THR A 27 -15.66 6.68 0.89
C THR A 27 -14.49 7.49 1.41
N GLY A 28 -13.67 8.03 0.51
CA GLY A 28 -12.41 8.67 0.84
C GLY A 28 -11.30 7.70 1.27
N GLN A 29 -11.55 6.39 1.35
CA GLN A 29 -10.54 5.42 1.78
C GLN A 29 -9.46 5.24 0.73
N SER A 30 -8.23 5.02 1.19
CA SER A 30 -7.09 4.71 0.33
C SER A 30 -6.16 3.65 0.90
N VAL A 31 -5.41 3.01 0.02
CA VAL A 31 -4.31 2.11 0.37
C VAL A 31 -3.06 2.55 -0.38
N LEU A 32 -1.91 2.42 0.28
CA LEU A 32 -0.59 2.67 -0.31
C LEU A 32 0.09 1.33 -0.62
N PHE A 33 0.72 1.23 -1.78
CA PHE A 33 1.47 0.05 -2.20
C PHE A 33 2.96 0.35 -2.27
N ASP A 34 3.78 -0.56 -1.71
CA ASP A 34 5.24 -0.59 -1.85
C ASP A 34 5.91 0.80 -1.63
N PRO A 35 5.89 1.33 -0.38
CA PRO A 35 6.40 2.65 -0.06
C PRO A 35 7.94 2.68 -0.05
N GLY A 36 8.54 2.70 -1.24
CA GLY A 36 9.98 2.70 -1.46
C GLY A 36 10.76 3.77 -0.75
N ALA A 37 10.63 5.02 -1.19
CA ALA A 37 11.37 6.17 -0.69
C ALA A 37 10.49 7.44 -0.75
N ASP A 38 11.07 8.59 -0.42
CA ASP A 38 10.45 9.91 -0.56
C ASP A 38 9.09 10.06 0.17
N PRO A 39 9.08 9.91 1.51
CA PRO A 39 7.84 9.87 2.31
C PRO A 39 6.97 11.12 2.17
N ASP A 40 7.53 12.28 1.85
CA ASP A 40 6.76 13.50 1.59
C ASP A 40 5.98 13.42 0.27
N THR A 41 6.59 12.84 -0.77
CA THR A 41 5.91 12.54 -2.04
C THR A 41 4.78 11.54 -1.82
N LEU A 42 5.00 10.50 -1.00
CA LEU A 42 3.98 9.52 -0.65
C LEU A 42 2.83 10.16 0.14
N THR A 43 3.12 11.04 1.09
CA THR A 43 2.10 11.81 1.82
C THR A 43 1.26 12.66 0.87
N GLU A 44 1.88 13.36 -0.08
CA GLU A 44 1.17 14.18 -1.06
C GLU A 44 0.29 13.33 -2.00
N MET A 45 0.77 12.16 -2.43
CA MET A 45 -0.06 11.22 -3.21
C MET A 45 -1.35 10.83 -2.48
N LEU A 46 -1.30 10.74 -1.15
CA LEU A 46 -2.42 10.38 -0.29
C LEU A 46 -3.24 11.60 0.17
N ALA A 47 -2.89 12.82 -0.25
CA ALA A 47 -3.59 14.03 0.17
C ALA A 47 -5.10 13.96 -0.17
N GLY A 48 -5.92 14.40 0.78
CA GLY A 48 -7.39 14.36 0.68
C GLY A 48 -8.01 12.97 0.85
N SER A 49 -7.24 11.96 1.23
CA SER A 49 -7.74 10.60 1.48
C SER A 49 -7.60 10.17 2.94
N ARG A 50 -8.22 9.05 3.28
CA ARG A 50 -8.10 8.34 4.55
C ARG A 50 -7.42 6.99 4.32
N PRO A 51 -6.09 6.92 4.47
CA PRO A 51 -5.34 5.67 4.39
C PRO A 51 -5.88 4.64 5.39
N ILE A 52 -6.02 3.39 4.96
CA ILE A 52 -6.48 2.28 5.82
C ILE A 52 -5.46 1.15 5.97
N ALA A 53 -4.48 1.06 5.07
CA ALA A 53 -3.40 0.08 5.12
C ALA A 53 -2.26 0.47 4.19
N ILE A 54 -1.08 -0.08 4.47
CA ILE A 54 0.00 -0.22 3.50
C ILE A 54 0.01 -1.68 3.06
N LEU A 55 -0.11 -1.92 1.75
CA LEU A 55 -0.10 -3.25 1.15
C LEU A 55 1.25 -3.49 0.47
N LEU A 56 1.92 -4.59 0.79
CA LEU A 56 3.17 -4.97 0.16
C LEU A 56 2.93 -6.05 -0.90
N THR A 57 3.44 -5.84 -2.11
CA THR A 57 3.43 -6.89 -3.15
C THR A 57 4.44 -7.98 -2.82
N HIS A 58 5.62 -7.57 -2.33
CA HIS A 58 6.70 -8.43 -1.85
C HIS A 58 7.62 -7.60 -0.92
N THR A 59 8.69 -8.19 -0.38
CA THR A 59 9.48 -7.59 0.71
C THR A 59 10.94 -7.32 0.37
N HIS A 60 11.27 -7.09 -0.90
CA HIS A 60 12.63 -6.64 -1.25
C HIS A 60 12.91 -5.23 -0.70
N GLY A 61 14.17 -4.99 -0.35
CA GLY A 61 14.60 -3.81 0.39
C GLY A 61 14.39 -2.49 -0.36
N ASP A 62 14.44 -2.53 -1.68
CA ASP A 62 14.18 -1.40 -2.57
C ASP A 62 12.72 -0.91 -2.49
N HIS A 63 11.78 -1.78 -2.10
CA HIS A 63 10.35 -1.48 -2.02
C HIS A 63 9.82 -1.03 -0.66
N VAL A 64 10.67 -1.02 0.38
CA VAL A 64 10.22 -0.82 1.77
C VAL A 64 11.01 0.26 2.52
N GLY A 65 11.81 1.07 1.83
CA GLY A 65 12.69 2.06 2.47
C GLY A 65 11.97 3.15 3.27
N ALA A 66 10.78 3.58 2.85
CA ALA A 66 9.92 4.53 3.55
C ALA A 66 8.78 3.85 4.33
N LEU A 67 8.76 2.51 4.40
CA LEU A 67 7.66 1.74 4.97
C LEU A 67 7.36 2.09 6.43
N GLU A 68 8.36 2.07 7.30
CA GLU A 68 8.17 2.30 8.72
C GLU A 68 7.79 3.76 9.00
N GLU A 69 8.39 4.70 8.28
CA GLU A 69 8.03 6.12 8.39
C GLU A 69 6.58 6.36 7.93
N MET A 70 6.17 5.79 6.80
CA MET A 70 4.79 5.89 6.34
C MET A 70 3.82 5.19 7.29
N ARG A 71 4.18 4.03 7.85
CA ARG A 71 3.38 3.37 8.89
C ARG A 71 3.12 4.31 10.06
N GLN A 72 4.14 5.04 10.52
CA GLN A 72 4.02 6.00 11.62
C GLN A 72 3.20 7.24 11.23
N ARG A 73 3.44 7.82 10.05
CA ARG A 73 2.70 8.99 9.54
C ARG A 73 1.20 8.70 9.37
N LEU A 74 0.88 7.52 8.83
CA LEU A 74 -0.49 7.14 8.48
C LEU A 74 -1.22 6.44 9.64
N ASN A 75 -0.48 5.83 10.57
CA ASN A 75 -1.00 5.02 11.67
C ASN A 75 -1.95 3.90 11.19
N VAL A 76 -1.46 3.11 10.23
CA VAL A 76 -2.22 2.02 9.57
C VAL A 76 -1.43 0.70 9.63
N PRO A 77 -2.10 -0.46 9.52
CA PRO A 77 -1.43 -1.75 9.47
C PRO A 77 -0.62 -1.93 8.18
N ILE A 78 0.49 -2.65 8.29
CA ILE A 78 1.20 -3.25 7.16
C ILE A 78 0.59 -4.62 6.88
N VAL A 79 0.18 -4.82 5.64
CA VAL A 79 -0.44 -6.06 5.16
C VAL A 79 0.40 -6.65 4.04
N ALA A 80 0.69 -7.94 4.10
CA ALA A 80 1.48 -8.64 3.10
C ALA A 80 0.99 -10.09 2.91
N HIS A 81 1.52 -10.78 1.91
CA HIS A 81 1.24 -12.21 1.76
C HIS A 81 1.78 -13.01 2.96
N ALA A 82 1.12 -14.12 3.33
CA ALA A 82 1.53 -14.96 4.46
C ALA A 82 2.95 -15.55 4.34
N ASN A 83 3.46 -15.68 3.11
CA ASN A 83 4.83 -16.14 2.83
C ASN A 83 5.85 -14.99 2.74
N ALA A 84 5.46 -13.75 3.01
CA ALA A 84 6.35 -12.59 2.94
C ALA A 84 7.49 -12.71 3.96
N GLN A 85 8.72 -12.47 3.50
CA GLN A 85 9.90 -12.50 4.36
C GLN A 85 10.29 -11.08 4.74
N ALA A 86 9.72 -10.57 5.83
CA ALA A 86 10.04 -9.23 6.34
C ALA A 86 11.40 -9.22 7.07
N LYS A 87 12.21 -8.19 6.82
CA LYS A 87 13.44 -7.89 7.54
C LYS A 87 13.41 -6.43 7.97
N GLY A 88 13.49 -6.18 9.28
CA GLY A 88 13.54 -4.80 9.81
C GLY A 88 12.18 -4.12 10.04
N PHE A 89 11.06 -4.81 9.81
CA PHE A 89 9.71 -4.32 10.13
C PHE A 89 8.77 -5.48 10.47
N ALA A 90 7.66 -5.19 11.13
CA ALA A 90 6.61 -6.16 11.46
C ALA A 90 5.44 -6.08 10.47
N ILE A 91 4.95 -7.24 10.04
CA ILE A 91 3.70 -7.37 9.28
C ILE A 91 2.56 -7.53 10.28
N ASP A 92 1.53 -6.68 10.19
CA ASP A 92 0.42 -6.64 11.13
C ASP A 92 -0.72 -7.57 10.73
N GLN A 93 -0.91 -7.77 9.42
CA GLN A 93 -1.92 -8.66 8.86
C GLN A 93 -1.35 -9.43 7.67
N THR A 94 -1.78 -10.68 7.53
CA THR A 94 -1.37 -11.53 6.41
C THR A 94 -2.57 -11.89 5.54
N LEU A 95 -2.32 -12.01 4.25
CA LEU A 95 -3.30 -12.48 3.25
C LEU A 95 -2.72 -13.67 2.48
N THR A 96 -3.60 -14.49 1.92
CA THR A 96 -3.28 -15.66 1.09
C THR A 96 -3.98 -15.58 -0.26
N ASP A 97 -3.63 -16.47 -1.18
CA ASP A 97 -4.26 -16.53 -2.51
C ASP A 97 -5.79 -16.62 -2.42
N GLY A 98 -6.48 -15.80 -3.22
CA GLY A 98 -7.94 -15.74 -3.24
C GLY A 98 -8.58 -14.87 -2.16
N ASP A 99 -7.83 -14.46 -1.12
CA ASP A 99 -8.34 -13.53 -0.12
C ASP A 99 -8.72 -12.18 -0.75
N THR A 100 -9.63 -11.47 -0.06
CA THR A 100 -10.05 -10.14 -0.49
C THR A 100 -9.72 -9.07 0.54
N PHE A 101 -9.26 -7.91 0.07
CA PHE A 101 -9.05 -6.72 0.88
C PHE A 101 -10.01 -5.61 0.44
N ALA A 102 -10.80 -5.08 1.36
CA ALA A 102 -11.79 -4.05 1.06
C ALA A 102 -11.16 -2.65 0.98
N VAL A 103 -11.50 -1.90 -0.06
CA VAL A 103 -11.17 -0.47 -0.22
C VAL A 103 -12.45 0.28 -0.58
N GLY A 104 -13.07 0.87 0.44
CA GLY A 104 -14.40 1.46 0.33
C GLY A 104 -15.44 0.44 -0.12
N HIS A 105 -16.09 0.70 -1.25
CA HIS A 105 -17.10 -0.19 -1.83
C HIS A 105 -16.51 -1.23 -2.81
N HIS A 106 -15.18 -1.35 -2.88
CA HIS A 106 -14.49 -2.28 -3.77
C HIS A 106 -13.74 -3.34 -2.96
N ALA A 107 -13.46 -4.46 -3.60
CA ALA A 107 -12.63 -5.52 -3.06
C ALA A 107 -11.48 -5.81 -4.02
N LEU A 108 -10.25 -5.78 -3.50
CA LEU A 108 -9.06 -6.27 -4.18
C LEU A 108 -8.95 -7.76 -3.91
N ARG A 109 -8.68 -8.57 -4.94
CA ARG A 109 -8.41 -10.01 -4.78
C ARG A 109 -6.91 -10.24 -4.80
N VAL A 110 -6.41 -10.98 -3.82
CA VAL A 110 -5.03 -11.41 -3.75
C VAL A 110 -4.80 -12.56 -4.72
N ALA A 111 -3.76 -12.45 -5.53
CA ALA A 111 -3.29 -13.50 -6.41
C ALA A 111 -1.84 -13.82 -6.02
N TYR A 112 -1.59 -15.06 -5.62
CA TYR A 112 -0.23 -15.50 -5.31
C TYR A 112 0.55 -15.74 -6.61
N ALA A 113 1.61 -14.95 -6.81
CA ALA A 113 2.49 -15.00 -7.97
C ALA A 113 3.94 -15.27 -7.53
N PRO A 114 4.30 -16.55 -7.27
CA PRO A 114 5.64 -16.94 -6.82
C PRO A 114 6.72 -16.78 -7.90
#